data_AF-A0AAD9DAL0-F1
#
_entry.id   AF-A0AAD9DAL0-F1
#
_cell.length_a   1.000
_cell.length_b   1.000
_cell.length_c   1.000
_cell.angle_alpha   90.00
_cell.angle_beta   90.00
_cell.angle_gamma   90.00
#
_symmetry.space_group_name_H-M   'P 1'
#
loop_
_entity.id
_entity.type
_entity.pdbx_description
1 polymer ?
#
loop_
_entity_poly.entity_id
_entity_poly.type
_entity_poly.pdbx_seq_one_letter_code
_entity_poly.pdbx_strand_id
1 'polypeptide(L)'
;MHPNYLSYPTIRTLLILPELLLPITILKHLKTMILLITTAVIGYTVLIYLLRKRHDKFLESTPYPKTAADCHQFTSRYIYGDFNFIAVKSLEFGLFKTYAIPSISKVLYSTRELVDRCGRRYDDTDLIIREFLEHDPNEPRAVASIERMNFIHSQYKISNEDYLYVLSVFIVEPIRWVERYGFRYPHEKEKYAMHLRWKIIGEQMGIKDIPASYAATELYLDRFEEKNMVYAESNVKVGTSTTNLFLSILPAKLRPMSKPAIYALCPPRLRKAMGFPDPPTLLVVLIDASLKLAGYFVRYLMPPSRMPKFRTSREPVAVSKNTLLYPKFNPFNKTYENGYKISELGPECLRSCPMSGNK
;
A
#
# COMPACT_ATOMS: atom_id res chain seq x y z
N MET A 1 -47.31 -52.38 67.12
CA MET A 1 -47.54 -51.55 65.92
C MET A 1 -46.54 -50.39 65.96
N HIS A 2 -45.70 -50.28 64.93
CA HIS A 2 -44.75 -49.19 64.62
C HIS A 2 -45.47 -47.83 64.41
N PRO A 3 -44.82 -46.64 64.47
CA PRO A 3 -43.63 -46.25 63.67
C PRO A 3 -42.54 -45.42 64.41
N ASN A 4 -41.24 -45.67 64.23
CA ASN A 4 -40.32 -45.31 63.13
C ASN A 4 -39.98 -43.80 62.98
N TYR A 5 -38.75 -43.48 63.43
CA TYR A 5 -37.72 -42.53 62.96
C TYR A 5 -38.11 -41.32 62.12
N LEU A 6 -37.61 -40.14 62.53
CA LEU A 6 -37.04 -39.13 61.63
C LEU A 6 -36.04 -38.25 62.41
N SER A 7 -34.75 -38.52 62.21
CA SER A 7 -33.63 -37.69 62.66
C SER A 7 -33.53 -36.43 61.79
N TYR A 8 -33.71 -35.26 62.39
CA TYR A 8 -33.55 -33.97 61.73
C TYR A 8 -32.07 -33.67 61.43
N PRO A 9 -31.71 -33.18 60.23
CA PRO A 9 -30.34 -32.83 59.91
C PRO A 9 -29.90 -31.57 60.67
N THR A 10 -28.74 -31.66 61.31
CA THR A 10 -28.05 -30.60 62.06
C THR A 10 -27.75 -29.35 61.22
N ILE A 11 -27.84 -28.18 61.88
CA ILE A 11 -27.60 -26.79 61.41
C ILE A 11 -26.33 -26.58 60.57
N ARG A 12 -25.36 -27.49 60.61
CA ARG A 12 -24.12 -27.45 59.81
C ARG A 12 -24.37 -27.50 58.29
N THR A 13 -25.48 -28.07 57.83
CA THR A 13 -25.81 -28.16 56.39
C THR A 13 -26.22 -26.81 55.79
N LEU A 14 -26.78 -25.89 56.60
CA LEU A 14 -27.23 -24.58 56.13
C LEU A 14 -26.10 -23.57 55.88
N LEU A 15 -24.94 -23.76 56.53
CA LEU A 15 -23.78 -22.86 56.40
C LEU A 15 -22.92 -23.15 55.16
N ILE A 16 -23.00 -24.34 54.56
CA ILE A 16 -22.26 -24.73 53.36
C ILE A 16 -23.00 -24.34 52.06
N LEU A 17 -24.33 -24.18 52.13
CA LEU A 17 -25.19 -23.81 50.99
C LEU A 17 -24.80 -22.49 50.31
N PRO A 18 -24.51 -21.38 51.02
CA PRO A 18 -24.08 -20.13 50.40
C PRO A 18 -22.73 -20.25 49.67
N GLU A 19 -21.77 -20.97 50.26
CA GLU A 19 -20.46 -21.21 49.66
C GLU A 19 -20.53 -22.14 48.44
N LEU A 20 -21.50 -23.06 48.37
CA LEU A 20 -21.74 -23.90 47.18
C LEU A 20 -22.52 -23.17 46.07
N LEU A 21 -23.39 -22.22 46.42
CA LEU A 21 -24.20 -21.43 45.49
C LEU A 21 -23.39 -20.34 44.78
N LEU A 22 -22.35 -19.80 45.41
CA LEU A 22 -21.47 -18.79 44.83
C LEU A 22 -20.70 -19.31 43.58
N PRO A 23 -20.07 -20.50 43.58
CA PRO A 23 -19.51 -21.13 42.38
C PRO A 23 -20.54 -21.40 41.28
N ILE A 24 -21.76 -21.80 41.63
CA ILE A 24 -22.83 -22.11 40.66
C ILE A 24 -23.33 -20.82 39.98
N THR A 25 -23.50 -19.74 40.74
CA THR A 25 -23.89 -18.42 40.21
C THR A 25 -22.77 -17.82 39.37
N ILE A 26 -21.51 -17.88 39.82
CA ILE A 26 -20.34 -17.48 39.02
C ILE A 26 -20.27 -18.28 37.71
N LEU A 27 -20.48 -19.61 37.74
CA LEU A 27 -20.47 -20.45 36.54
C LEU A 27 -21.63 -20.13 35.60
N LYS A 28 -22.82 -19.81 36.13
CA LYS A 28 -23.97 -19.34 35.32
C LYS A 28 -23.67 -17.99 34.67
N HIS A 29 -23.16 -17.02 35.43
CA HIS A 29 -22.76 -15.72 34.88
C HIS A 29 -21.66 -15.85 33.83
N LEU A 30 -20.67 -16.72 34.06
CA LEU A 30 -19.61 -17.01 33.10
C LEU A 30 -20.19 -17.64 31.82
N LYS A 31 -21.10 -18.62 31.92
CA LYS A 31 -21.79 -19.21 30.76
C LYS A 31 -22.60 -18.18 29.99
N THR A 32 -23.35 -17.32 30.68
CA THR A 32 -24.11 -16.23 30.06
C THR A 32 -23.18 -15.23 29.37
N MET A 33 -22.07 -14.83 30.01
CA MET A 33 -21.08 -13.95 29.40
C MET A 33 -20.45 -14.58 28.16
N ILE A 34 -20.03 -15.84 28.21
CA ILE A 34 -19.48 -16.58 27.07
C ILE A 34 -20.50 -16.63 25.92
N LEU A 35 -21.77 -16.92 26.22
CA LEU A 35 -22.83 -16.95 25.21
C LEU A 35 -23.03 -15.57 24.57
N LEU A 36 -23.07 -14.49 25.37
CA LEU A 36 -23.23 -13.13 24.86
C LEU A 36 -22.06 -12.70 23.99
N ILE A 37 -20.82 -12.94 24.44
CA ILE A 37 -19.60 -12.65 23.67
C ILE A 37 -19.60 -13.44 22.36
N THR A 38 -19.91 -14.73 22.42
CA THR A 38 -19.93 -15.60 21.23
C THR A 38 -20.99 -15.12 20.23
N THR A 39 -22.19 -14.78 20.71
CA THR A 39 -23.28 -14.23 19.88
C THR A 39 -22.90 -12.90 19.25
N ALA A 40 -22.25 -12.00 20.01
CA ALA A 40 -21.77 -10.72 19.50
C ALA A 40 -20.69 -10.92 18.41
N VAL A 41 -19.73 -11.83 18.62
CA VAL A 41 -18.68 -12.15 17.65
C VAL A 41 -19.26 -12.77 16.38
N ILE A 42 -20.21 -13.70 16.50
CA ILE A 42 -20.90 -14.30 15.34
C ILE A 42 -21.70 -13.23 14.60
N GLY A 43 -22.50 -12.43 15.31
CA GLY A 43 -23.30 -11.36 14.71
C GLY A 43 -22.42 -10.33 13.97
N TYR A 44 -21.29 -9.96 14.58
CA TYR A 44 -20.32 -9.06 13.95
C TYR A 44 -19.68 -9.66 12.69
N THR A 45 -19.20 -10.91 12.75
CA THR A 45 -18.57 -11.55 11.58
C THR A 45 -19.55 -11.76 10.43
N VAL A 46 -20.82 -12.07 10.73
CA VAL A 46 -21.91 -12.12 9.73
C VAL A 46 -22.14 -10.73 9.12
N LEU A 47 -22.19 -9.68 9.93
CA LEU A 47 -22.32 -8.30 9.44
C LEU A 47 -21.17 -7.94 8.47
N ILE A 48 -19.92 -8.22 8.85
CA ILE A 48 -18.75 -7.98 8.00
C ILE A 48 -18.86 -8.75 6.68
N TYR A 49 -19.23 -10.03 6.73
CA TYR A 49 -19.45 -10.86 5.55
C TYR A 49 -20.50 -10.25 4.60
N LEU A 50 -21.65 -9.83 5.12
CA LEU A 50 -22.73 -9.24 4.31
C LEU A 50 -22.31 -7.90 3.67
N LEU A 51 -21.59 -7.06 4.42
CA LEU A 51 -21.06 -5.80 3.89
C LEU A 51 -20.07 -6.05 2.75
N ARG A 52 -19.20 -7.06 2.88
CA ARG A 52 -18.25 -7.45 1.82
C ARG A 52 -18.95 -8.02 0.60
N LYS A 53 -19.93 -8.91 0.79
CA LYS A 53 -20.73 -9.46 -0.32
C LYS A 53 -21.44 -8.37 -1.11
N ARG A 54 -21.97 -7.33 -0.44
CA ARG A 54 -22.56 -6.16 -1.10
C ARG A 54 -21.53 -5.38 -1.91
N HIS A 55 -20.32 -5.23 -1.37
CA HIS A 55 -19.21 -4.55 -2.04
C HIS A 55 -18.75 -5.31 -3.29
N ASP A 56 -18.60 -6.64 -3.20
CA ASP A 56 -18.17 -7.49 -4.32
C ASP A 56 -19.18 -7.51 -5.47
N LYS A 57 -20.48 -7.37 -5.17
CA LYS A 57 -21.54 -7.27 -6.19
C LYS A 57 -21.29 -6.13 -7.20
N PHE A 58 -20.68 -5.03 -6.77
CA PHE A 58 -20.29 -3.94 -7.67
C PHE A 58 -19.30 -4.42 -8.75
N LEU A 59 -18.31 -5.22 -8.37
CA LEU A 59 -17.30 -5.75 -9.30
C LEU A 59 -17.91 -6.72 -10.30
N GLU A 60 -18.87 -7.53 -9.86
CA GLU A 60 -19.59 -8.46 -10.72
C GLU A 60 -20.46 -7.73 -11.75
N SER A 61 -21.26 -6.75 -11.30
CA SER A 61 -22.23 -6.04 -12.16
C SER A 61 -21.61 -5.01 -13.08
N THR A 62 -20.43 -4.46 -12.75
CA THR A 62 -19.81 -3.40 -13.56
C THR A 62 -19.15 -4.00 -14.80
N PRO A 63 -19.39 -3.47 -16.01
CA PRO A 63 -18.72 -3.93 -17.22
C PRO A 63 -17.18 -3.83 -17.14
N TYR A 64 -16.48 -4.55 -18.01
CA TYR A 64 -15.03 -4.35 -18.18
C TYR A 64 -14.75 -2.89 -18.58
N PRO A 65 -13.71 -2.25 -17.99
CA PRO A 65 -13.39 -0.88 -18.31
C PRO A 65 -12.87 -0.76 -19.74
N LYS A 66 -13.22 0.32 -20.44
CA LYS A 66 -12.77 0.57 -21.83
C LYS A 66 -11.98 1.85 -21.95
N THR A 67 -12.26 2.82 -21.08
CA THR A 67 -11.63 4.14 -21.08
C THR A 67 -10.72 4.32 -19.87
N ALA A 68 -9.88 5.37 -19.90
CA ALA A 68 -9.08 5.77 -18.75
C ALA A 68 -9.96 6.09 -17.53
N ALA A 69 -11.11 6.75 -17.74
CA ALA A 69 -12.07 7.11 -16.70
C ALA A 69 -12.72 5.87 -16.07
N ASP A 70 -13.10 4.86 -16.88
CA ASP A 70 -13.57 3.58 -16.35
C ASP A 70 -12.50 2.94 -15.48
N CYS A 71 -11.25 2.88 -15.97
CA CYS A 71 -10.14 2.30 -15.23
C CYS A 71 -9.86 3.05 -13.92
N HIS A 72 -10.03 4.38 -13.91
CA HIS A 72 -9.87 5.20 -12.70
C HIS A 72 -10.84 4.76 -11.59
N GLN A 73 -12.10 4.44 -11.91
CA GLN A 73 -13.05 3.96 -10.90
C GLN A 73 -12.62 2.65 -10.25
N PHE A 74 -12.09 1.71 -11.03
CA PHE A 74 -11.57 0.44 -10.53
C PHE A 74 -10.28 0.64 -9.73
N THR A 75 -9.28 1.32 -10.31
CA THR A 75 -7.97 1.52 -9.69
C THR A 75 -8.05 2.36 -8.41
N SER A 76 -8.92 3.36 -8.37
CA SER A 76 -9.16 4.18 -7.18
C SER A 76 -9.75 3.37 -6.03
N ARG A 77 -10.78 2.56 -6.30
CA ARG A 77 -11.34 1.64 -5.30
C ARG A 77 -10.36 0.56 -4.89
N TYR A 78 -9.65 -0.04 -5.84
CA TYR A 78 -8.68 -1.10 -5.58
C TYR A 78 -7.50 -0.61 -4.75
N ILE A 79 -6.75 0.38 -5.24
CA ILE A 79 -5.54 0.88 -4.60
C ILE A 79 -5.91 1.65 -3.34
N TYR A 80 -6.82 2.62 -3.40
CA TYR A 80 -7.01 3.57 -2.30
C TYR A 80 -8.21 3.25 -1.40
N GLY A 81 -9.08 2.33 -1.80
CA GLY A 81 -10.20 1.82 -0.98
C GLY A 81 -9.84 0.50 -0.31
N ASP A 82 -10.00 -0.60 -1.06
CA ASP A 82 -9.94 -1.98 -0.57
C ASP A 82 -8.56 -2.32 -0.02
N PHE A 83 -7.52 -2.08 -0.82
CA PHE A 83 -6.17 -2.51 -0.48
C PHE A 83 -5.25 -1.36 -0.08
N ASN A 84 -5.80 -0.22 0.37
CA ASN A 84 -5.05 1.01 0.67
C ASN A 84 -3.66 0.79 1.28
N PHE A 85 -3.60 0.07 2.40
CA PHE A 85 -2.32 -0.19 3.06
C PHE A 85 -1.39 -1.04 2.18
N ILE A 86 -1.84 -2.20 1.72
CA ILE A 86 -1.00 -3.16 0.98
C ILE A 86 -0.58 -2.61 -0.39
N ALA A 87 -1.50 -2.04 -1.15
CA ALA A 87 -1.26 -1.51 -2.48
C ALA A 87 -0.39 -0.24 -2.47
N VAL A 88 -0.53 0.64 -1.48
CA VAL A 88 0.37 1.80 -1.34
C VAL A 88 1.77 1.32 -0.92
N LYS A 89 1.88 0.40 0.05
CA LYS A 89 3.18 -0.14 0.47
C LYS A 89 3.89 -0.94 -0.62
N SER A 90 3.15 -1.64 -1.47
CA SER A 90 3.75 -2.32 -2.64
C SER A 90 4.28 -1.33 -3.66
N LEU A 91 3.66 -0.15 -3.83
CA LEU A 91 4.16 0.89 -4.73
C LEU A 91 5.45 1.53 -4.17
N GLU A 92 5.50 1.82 -2.87
CA GLU A 92 6.70 2.28 -2.19
C GLU A 92 7.85 1.26 -2.34
N PHE A 93 7.54 -0.03 -2.14
CA PHE A 93 8.50 -1.12 -2.29
C PHE A 93 8.90 -1.33 -3.76
N GLY A 94 7.95 -1.24 -4.70
CA GLY A 94 8.22 -1.35 -6.13
C GLY A 94 9.19 -0.26 -6.59
N LEU A 95 8.97 1.00 -6.19
CA LEU A 95 9.92 2.08 -6.45
C LEU A 95 11.29 1.79 -5.85
N PHE A 96 11.34 1.30 -4.61
CA PHE A 96 12.59 0.90 -3.97
C PHE A 96 13.32 -0.23 -4.73
N LYS A 97 12.58 -1.19 -5.31
CA LYS A 97 13.10 -2.28 -6.14
C LYS A 97 13.77 -1.77 -7.42
N THR A 98 13.31 -0.64 -7.97
CA THR A 98 13.93 -0.04 -9.18
C THR A 98 15.38 0.39 -8.97
N TYR A 99 15.77 0.66 -7.72
CA TYR A 99 17.13 1.07 -7.35
C TYR A 99 18.15 -0.05 -7.52
N ALA A 100 17.70 -1.28 -7.71
CA ALA A 100 18.55 -2.43 -7.94
C ALA A 100 18.92 -2.63 -9.42
N ILE A 101 18.47 -1.74 -10.31
CA ILE A 101 18.88 -1.70 -11.71
C ILE A 101 19.94 -0.60 -11.89
N PRO A 102 21.19 -0.94 -12.26
CA PRO A 102 22.29 0.03 -12.30
C PRO A 102 22.06 1.24 -13.21
N SER A 103 21.41 1.07 -14.37
CA SER A 103 21.07 2.18 -15.28
C SER A 103 20.19 3.22 -14.58
N ILE A 104 19.20 2.76 -13.81
CA ILE A 104 18.25 3.61 -13.07
C ILE A 104 18.93 4.23 -11.85
N SER A 105 19.58 3.42 -11.02
CA SER A 105 20.18 3.90 -9.77
C SER A 105 21.29 4.91 -10.01
N LYS A 106 22.03 4.80 -11.11
CA LYS A 106 23.05 5.77 -11.52
C LYS A 106 22.44 7.15 -11.76
N VAL A 107 21.33 7.23 -12.49
CA VAL A 107 20.61 8.50 -12.72
C VAL A 107 20.12 9.05 -11.39
N LEU A 108 19.43 8.23 -10.60
CA LEU A 108 18.89 8.62 -9.30
C LEU A 108 19.97 9.13 -8.34
N TYR A 109 21.12 8.45 -8.27
CA TYR A 109 22.26 8.86 -7.46
C TYR A 109 22.90 10.17 -7.96
N SER A 110 23.01 10.35 -9.29
CA SER A 110 23.56 11.59 -9.87
C SER A 110 22.71 12.82 -9.58
N THR A 111 21.39 12.67 -9.40
CA THR A 111 20.51 13.79 -9.05
C THR A 111 20.75 14.34 -7.65
N ARG A 112 21.41 13.55 -6.78
CA ARG A 112 21.64 13.87 -5.35
C ARG A 112 20.38 13.95 -4.48
N GLU A 113 19.20 14.10 -5.08
CA GLU A 113 17.91 14.23 -4.39
C GLU A 113 17.59 13.06 -3.45
N LEU A 114 17.83 11.81 -3.86
CA LEU A 114 17.54 10.66 -3.01
C LEU A 114 18.50 10.51 -1.83
N VAL A 115 19.67 11.15 -1.85
CA VAL A 115 20.66 11.04 -0.78
C VAL A 115 20.59 12.25 0.14
N ASP A 116 20.52 13.45 -0.44
CA ASP A 116 20.66 14.70 0.30
C ASP A 116 19.29 15.24 0.73
N ARG A 117 18.22 14.93 -0.01
CA ARG A 117 16.84 15.39 0.23
C ARG A 117 15.80 14.26 0.16
N CYS A 118 16.16 13.07 0.64
CA CYS A 118 15.39 11.83 0.44
C CYS A 118 13.89 11.96 0.78
N GLY A 119 13.54 12.58 1.92
CA GLY A 119 12.14 12.77 2.32
C GLY A 119 11.35 13.66 1.35
N ARG A 120 11.95 14.78 0.90
CA ARG A 120 11.31 15.65 -0.11
C ARG A 120 11.22 14.94 -1.45
N ARG A 121 12.27 14.26 -1.88
CA ARG A 121 12.29 13.48 -3.13
C ARG A 121 11.24 12.36 -3.14
N TYR A 122 10.97 11.76 -1.99
CA TYR A 122 9.89 10.80 -1.80
C TYR A 122 8.53 11.49 -1.97
N ASP A 123 8.28 12.59 -1.25
CA ASP A 123 7.01 13.32 -1.32
C ASP A 123 6.72 13.88 -2.71
N ASP A 124 7.74 14.37 -3.42
CA ASP A 124 7.62 14.84 -4.80
C ASP A 124 7.09 13.75 -5.74
N THR A 125 7.66 12.54 -5.64
CA THR A 125 7.22 11.42 -6.48
C THR A 125 5.86 10.91 -6.05
N ASP A 126 5.60 10.74 -4.76
CA ASP A 126 4.29 10.25 -4.30
C ASP A 126 3.18 11.25 -4.67
N LEU A 127 3.40 12.56 -4.52
CA LEU A 127 2.41 13.57 -4.90
C LEU A 127 2.19 13.61 -6.42
N ILE A 128 3.24 13.61 -7.24
CA ILE A 128 3.08 13.56 -8.71
C ILE A 128 2.25 12.32 -9.12
N ILE A 129 2.57 11.15 -8.58
CA ILE A 129 1.86 9.90 -8.90
C ILE A 129 0.42 9.95 -8.43
N ARG A 130 0.17 10.44 -7.22
CA ARG A 130 -1.18 10.54 -6.68
C ARG A 130 -2.04 11.54 -7.42
N GLU A 131 -1.49 12.65 -7.90
CA GLU A 131 -2.25 13.63 -8.69
C GLU A 131 -2.88 13.00 -9.96
N PHE A 132 -2.17 12.14 -10.70
CA PHE A 132 -2.76 11.49 -11.88
C PHE A 132 -3.46 10.15 -11.60
N LEU A 133 -3.35 9.57 -10.40
CA LEU A 133 -4.04 8.34 -10.02
C LEU A 133 -5.30 8.56 -9.17
N GLU A 134 -5.31 9.56 -8.29
CA GLU A 134 -6.42 9.86 -7.37
C GLU A 134 -7.51 10.74 -8.01
N HIS A 135 -7.19 11.40 -9.13
CA HIS A 135 -8.09 12.26 -9.90
C HIS A 135 -8.56 11.60 -11.21
N ASP A 136 -9.72 12.03 -11.73
CA ASP A 136 -10.17 11.56 -13.05
C ASP A 136 -9.12 11.93 -14.10
N PRO A 137 -8.81 11.04 -15.06
CA PRO A 137 -7.75 11.29 -16.04
C PRO A 137 -7.95 12.55 -16.90
N ASN A 138 -9.18 13.04 -17.02
CA ASN A 138 -9.50 14.25 -17.78
C ASN A 138 -9.44 15.52 -16.91
N GLU A 139 -9.26 15.41 -15.60
CA GLU A 139 -9.11 16.58 -14.74
C GLU A 139 -7.79 17.32 -15.05
N PRO A 140 -7.80 18.67 -15.07
CA PRO A 140 -6.59 19.46 -15.34
C PRO A 140 -5.37 19.12 -14.48
N ARG A 141 -5.59 18.65 -13.23
CA ARG A 141 -4.53 18.24 -12.31
C ARG A 141 -3.87 16.92 -12.72
N ALA A 142 -4.66 15.94 -13.14
CA ALA A 142 -4.15 14.67 -13.63
C ALA A 142 -3.29 14.90 -14.89
N VAL A 143 -3.77 15.73 -15.81
CA VAL A 143 -3.02 16.12 -17.01
C VAL A 143 -1.72 16.87 -16.63
N ALA A 144 -1.83 17.92 -15.81
CA ALA A 144 -0.67 18.74 -15.42
C ALA A 144 0.41 17.94 -14.67
N SER A 145 0.03 16.93 -13.89
CA SER A 145 0.99 16.08 -13.17
C SER A 145 1.72 15.10 -14.09
N ILE A 146 1.06 14.56 -15.12
CA ILE A 146 1.73 13.78 -16.18
C ILE A 146 2.67 14.67 -16.99
N GLU A 147 2.24 15.88 -17.38
CA GLU A 147 3.11 16.85 -18.06
C GLU A 147 4.33 17.22 -17.22
N ARG A 148 4.14 17.44 -15.92
CA ARG A 148 5.24 17.72 -14.99
C ARG A 148 6.21 16.55 -14.90
N MET A 149 5.69 15.31 -14.79
CA MET A 149 6.50 14.11 -14.77
C MET A 149 7.32 13.96 -16.06
N ASN A 150 6.69 14.12 -17.23
CA ASN A 150 7.33 14.06 -18.54
C ASN A 150 8.44 15.12 -18.67
N PHE A 151 8.19 16.34 -18.20
CA PHE A 151 9.20 17.39 -18.18
C PHE A 151 10.40 17.05 -17.30
N ILE A 152 10.17 16.57 -16.07
CA ILE A 152 11.27 16.17 -15.18
C ILE A 152 12.09 15.07 -15.84
N HIS A 153 11.42 14.04 -16.36
CA HIS A 153 12.13 12.93 -16.97
C HIS A 153 12.86 13.32 -18.27
N SER A 154 12.37 14.29 -19.04
CA SER A 154 13.05 14.76 -20.26
C SER A 154 14.39 15.46 -20.00
N GLN A 155 14.65 15.88 -18.75
CA GLN A 155 15.94 16.45 -18.34
C GLN A 155 17.04 15.38 -18.17
N TYR A 156 16.69 14.10 -18.27
CA TYR A 156 17.60 12.98 -18.06
C TYR A 156 17.60 12.04 -19.27
N LYS A 157 18.74 11.42 -19.54
CA LYS A 157 18.85 10.36 -20.55
C LYS A 157 18.38 9.03 -19.95
N ILE A 158 17.09 8.74 -20.13
CA ILE A 158 16.46 7.49 -19.67
C ILE A 158 16.12 6.64 -20.89
N SER A 159 16.50 5.36 -20.87
CA SER A 159 16.21 4.44 -21.97
C SER A 159 14.74 4.01 -21.97
N ASN A 160 14.21 3.62 -23.13
CA ASN A 160 12.85 3.05 -23.20
C ASN A 160 12.73 1.79 -22.32
N GLU A 161 13.80 0.98 -22.26
CA GLU A 161 13.84 -0.21 -21.42
C GLU A 161 13.69 0.10 -19.93
N ASP A 162 14.38 1.14 -19.43
CA ASP A 162 14.24 1.57 -18.04
C ASP A 162 12.84 2.12 -17.76
N TYR A 163 12.28 2.92 -18.68
CA TYR A 163 10.90 3.39 -18.58
C TYR A 163 9.90 2.23 -18.51
N LEU A 164 10.02 1.27 -19.43
CA LEU A 164 9.11 0.14 -19.52
C LEU A 164 9.23 -0.78 -18.30
N TYR A 165 10.44 -0.97 -17.77
CA TYR A 165 10.64 -1.68 -16.51
C TYR A 165 9.95 -0.99 -15.33
N VAL A 166 10.16 0.32 -15.14
CA VAL A 166 9.51 1.07 -14.05
C VAL A 166 7.99 1.04 -14.20
N LEU A 167 7.47 1.22 -15.42
CA LEU A 167 6.03 1.08 -15.70
C LEU A 167 5.50 -0.31 -15.31
N SER A 168 6.25 -1.36 -15.66
CA SER A 168 5.89 -2.75 -15.35
C SER A 168 5.86 -3.00 -13.84
N VAL A 169 6.79 -2.41 -13.08
CA VAL A 169 6.78 -2.45 -11.61
C VAL A 169 5.48 -1.84 -11.05
N PHE A 170 5.06 -0.69 -11.57
CA PHE A 170 3.81 -0.02 -11.14
C PHE A 170 2.54 -0.83 -11.45
N ILE A 171 2.55 -1.65 -12.51
CA ILE A 171 1.45 -2.55 -12.88
C ILE A 171 1.44 -3.78 -11.97
N VAL A 172 2.60 -4.42 -11.80
CA VAL A 172 2.68 -5.80 -11.31
C VAL A 172 2.80 -5.88 -9.79
N GLU A 173 3.65 -5.05 -9.16
CA GLU A 173 3.92 -5.16 -7.72
C GLU A 173 2.66 -4.99 -6.85
N PRO A 174 1.73 -4.05 -7.13
CA PRO A 174 0.49 -3.95 -6.37
C PRO A 174 -0.41 -5.17 -6.47
N ILE A 175 -0.43 -5.84 -7.62
CA ILE A 175 -1.24 -7.05 -7.81
C ILE A 175 -0.57 -8.22 -7.08
N ARG A 176 0.74 -8.43 -7.24
CA ARG A 176 1.49 -9.49 -6.53
C ARG A 176 1.38 -9.38 -5.01
N TRP A 177 1.49 -8.17 -4.47
CA TRP A 177 1.36 -7.95 -3.03
C TRP A 177 -0.06 -8.23 -2.53
N VAL A 178 -1.08 -7.83 -3.28
CA VAL A 178 -2.48 -8.12 -2.91
C VAL A 178 -2.79 -9.62 -3.03
N GLU A 179 -2.29 -10.31 -4.04
CA GLU A 179 -2.45 -11.77 -4.15
C GLU A 179 -1.81 -12.52 -2.98
N ARG A 180 -0.72 -12.00 -2.42
CA ARG A 180 0.00 -12.62 -1.31
C ARG A 180 -0.51 -12.22 0.08
N TYR A 181 -0.89 -10.95 0.25
CA TYR A 181 -1.17 -10.35 1.57
C TYR A 181 -2.55 -9.69 1.67
N GLY A 182 -3.29 -9.58 0.56
CA GLY A 182 -4.62 -8.99 0.53
C GLY A 182 -5.65 -9.85 1.27
N PHE A 183 -6.72 -9.20 1.73
CA PHE A 183 -7.83 -9.89 2.40
C PHE A 183 -8.68 -10.74 1.43
N ARG A 184 -8.56 -10.50 0.12
CA ARG A 184 -9.12 -11.28 -1.00
C ARG A 184 -8.17 -11.21 -2.19
N TYR A 185 -8.33 -12.13 -3.13
CA TYR A 185 -7.66 -12.03 -4.43
C TYR A 185 -8.19 -10.84 -5.25
N PRO A 186 -7.34 -10.19 -6.06
CA PRO A 186 -7.77 -9.20 -7.03
C PRO A 186 -8.74 -9.82 -8.03
N HIS A 187 -9.83 -9.12 -8.32
CA HIS A 187 -10.76 -9.53 -9.36
C HIS A 187 -10.12 -9.31 -10.75
N GLU A 188 -10.44 -10.14 -11.75
CA GLU A 188 -9.83 -10.04 -13.09
C GLU A 188 -10.05 -8.66 -13.74
N LYS A 189 -11.24 -8.08 -13.58
CA LYS A 189 -11.53 -6.68 -13.99
C LYS A 189 -10.61 -5.65 -13.31
N GLU A 190 -10.20 -5.86 -12.06
CA GLU A 190 -9.27 -4.96 -11.35
C GLU A 190 -7.85 -5.08 -11.91
N LYS A 191 -7.38 -6.31 -12.17
CA LYS A 191 -6.10 -6.55 -12.85
C LYS A 191 -6.06 -5.93 -14.24
N TYR A 192 -7.13 -6.13 -15.00
CA TYR A 192 -7.31 -5.56 -16.32
C TYR A 192 -7.33 -4.02 -16.27
N ALA A 193 -8.08 -3.43 -15.34
CA ALA A 193 -8.12 -1.97 -15.14
C ALA A 193 -6.75 -1.40 -14.78
N MET A 194 -5.99 -2.08 -13.93
CA MET A 194 -4.64 -1.67 -13.53
C MET A 194 -3.70 -1.64 -14.73
N HIS A 195 -3.67 -2.74 -15.49
CA HIS A 195 -2.86 -2.85 -16.70
C HIS A 195 -3.24 -1.79 -17.74
N LEU A 196 -4.53 -1.65 -18.06
CA LEU A 196 -4.99 -0.69 -19.05
C LEU A 196 -4.73 0.77 -18.62
N ARG A 197 -4.96 1.11 -17.33
CA ARG A 197 -4.70 2.47 -16.82
C ARG A 197 -3.24 2.85 -16.98
N TRP A 198 -2.33 1.97 -16.54
CA TRP A 198 -0.89 2.23 -16.64
C TRP A 198 -0.39 2.15 -18.07
N LYS A 199 -0.94 1.29 -18.91
CA LYS A 199 -0.63 1.30 -20.35
C LYS A 199 -0.94 2.67 -20.96
N ILE A 200 -2.13 3.22 -20.72
CA ILE A 200 -2.51 4.57 -21.20
C ILE A 200 -1.55 5.64 -20.67
N ILE A 201 -1.18 5.58 -19.38
CA ILE A 201 -0.18 6.50 -18.81
C ILE A 201 1.17 6.34 -19.52
N GLY A 202 1.62 5.11 -19.75
CA GLY A 202 2.87 4.83 -20.43
C GLY A 202 2.89 5.36 -21.87
N GLU A 203 1.79 5.25 -22.59
CA GLU A 203 1.61 5.84 -23.93
C GLU A 203 1.69 7.38 -23.87
N GLN A 204 1.06 8.01 -22.87
CA GLN A 204 1.17 9.46 -22.61
C GLN A 204 2.58 9.92 -22.22
N MET A 205 3.40 9.01 -21.69
CA MET A 205 4.82 9.23 -21.39
C MET A 205 5.74 8.93 -22.60
N GLY A 206 5.18 8.46 -23.72
CA GLY A 206 5.95 8.08 -24.91
C GLY A 206 6.70 6.75 -24.80
N ILE A 207 6.33 5.89 -23.84
CA ILE A 207 6.92 4.56 -23.64
C ILE A 207 6.46 3.63 -24.76
N LYS A 208 7.40 2.91 -25.36
CA LYS A 208 7.16 1.97 -26.47
C LYS A 208 7.18 0.53 -25.97
N ASP A 209 6.61 -0.36 -26.76
CA ASP A 209 6.63 -1.82 -26.56
C ASP A 209 5.96 -2.27 -25.24
N ILE A 210 4.94 -1.53 -24.78
CA ILE A 210 4.18 -1.87 -23.57
C ILE A 210 3.43 -3.20 -23.80
N PRO A 211 3.64 -4.23 -22.97
CA PRO A 211 3.00 -5.53 -23.14
C PRO A 211 1.47 -5.44 -23.19
N ALA A 212 0.86 -6.29 -24.03
CA ALA A 212 -0.57 -6.23 -24.34
C ALA A 212 -1.50 -6.67 -23.19
N SER A 213 -0.97 -7.31 -22.14
CA SER A 213 -1.75 -7.80 -21.00
C SER A 213 -0.96 -7.79 -19.70
N TYR A 214 -1.66 -7.93 -18.57
CA TYR A 214 -1.04 -8.11 -17.25
C TYR A 214 -0.05 -9.29 -17.24
N ALA A 215 -0.46 -10.47 -17.73
CA ALA A 215 0.39 -11.66 -17.75
C ALA A 215 1.66 -11.46 -18.61
N ALA A 216 1.54 -10.77 -19.76
CA ALA A 216 2.71 -10.43 -20.57
C ALA A 216 3.63 -9.42 -19.87
N THR A 217 3.06 -8.48 -19.11
CA THR A 217 3.82 -7.50 -18.30
C THR A 217 4.58 -8.19 -17.18
N GLU A 218 3.95 -9.17 -16.52
CA GLU A 218 4.57 -9.97 -15.47
C GLU A 218 5.79 -10.76 -15.98
N LEU A 219 5.62 -11.47 -17.11
CA LEU A 219 6.71 -12.21 -17.75
C LEU A 219 7.83 -11.29 -18.26
N TYR A 220 7.50 -10.08 -18.71
CA TYR A 220 8.51 -9.09 -19.08
C TYR A 220 9.30 -8.63 -17.85
N LEU A 221 8.60 -8.27 -16.75
CA LEU A 221 9.23 -7.81 -15.52
C LEU A 221 10.22 -8.84 -14.97
N ASP A 222 9.80 -10.11 -14.87
CA ASP A 222 10.64 -11.16 -14.30
C ASP A 222 11.92 -11.38 -15.11
N ARG A 223 11.80 -11.39 -16.45
CA ARG A 223 12.96 -11.53 -17.36
C ARG A 223 13.87 -10.32 -17.32
N PHE A 224 13.30 -9.12 -17.23
CA PHE A 224 14.08 -7.89 -17.11
C PHE A 224 14.91 -7.92 -15.81
N GLU A 225 14.29 -8.29 -14.69
CA GLU A 225 14.97 -8.35 -13.40
C GLU A 225 16.02 -9.45 -13.33
N GLU A 226 15.75 -10.61 -13.92
CA GLU A 226 16.72 -11.70 -14.01
C GLU A 226 18.00 -11.26 -14.74
N LYS A 227 17.85 -10.49 -15.82
CA LYS A 227 18.97 -9.99 -16.62
C LYS A 227 19.70 -8.80 -16.00
N ASN A 228 18.96 -7.84 -15.44
CA ASN A 228 19.49 -6.50 -15.16
C ASN A 228 19.61 -6.15 -13.66
N MET A 229 19.00 -6.93 -12.76
CA MET A 229 19.06 -6.66 -11.31
C MET A 229 20.37 -7.17 -10.72
N VAL A 230 21.41 -6.36 -10.84
CA VAL A 230 22.78 -6.67 -10.43
C VAL A 230 23.33 -5.60 -9.50
N TYR A 231 24.38 -5.96 -8.75
CA TYR A 231 25.02 -5.06 -7.81
C TYR A 231 25.65 -3.84 -8.49
N ALA A 232 25.46 -2.67 -7.91
CA ALA A 232 26.21 -1.46 -8.20
C ALA A 232 26.30 -0.55 -6.96
N GLU A 233 27.38 0.22 -6.82
CA GLU A 233 27.55 1.11 -5.66
C GLU A 233 26.41 2.14 -5.56
N SER A 234 25.94 2.66 -6.70
CA SER A 234 24.79 3.58 -6.75
C SER A 234 23.54 2.98 -6.13
N ASN A 235 23.28 1.67 -6.33
CA ASN A 235 22.16 0.95 -5.71
C ASN A 235 22.26 1.03 -4.17
N VAL A 236 23.45 0.74 -3.63
CA VAL A 236 23.71 0.76 -2.19
C VAL A 236 23.46 2.14 -1.61
N LYS A 237 23.95 3.20 -2.27
CA LYS A 237 23.82 4.59 -1.77
C LYS A 237 22.36 5.02 -1.71
N VAL A 238 21.61 4.87 -2.81
CA VAL A 238 20.19 5.29 -2.82
C VAL A 238 19.33 4.37 -1.95
N GLY A 239 19.60 3.06 -1.96
CA GLY A 239 18.91 2.08 -1.13
C GLY A 239 19.12 2.32 0.37
N THR A 240 20.34 2.67 0.78
CA THR A 240 20.64 3.02 2.18
C THR A 240 19.92 4.29 2.61
N SER A 241 19.91 5.32 1.76
CA SER A 241 19.21 6.58 2.06
C SER A 241 17.71 6.35 2.25
N THR A 242 17.06 5.63 1.33
CA THR A 242 15.64 5.34 1.42
C THR A 242 15.31 4.40 2.59
N THR A 243 16.19 3.44 2.91
CA THR A 243 16.06 2.61 4.12
C THR A 243 16.05 3.48 5.37
N ASN A 244 16.94 4.47 5.45
CA ASN A 244 16.98 5.40 6.58
C ASN A 244 15.72 6.28 6.64
N LEU A 245 15.16 6.69 5.50
CA LEU A 245 13.88 7.39 5.43
C LEU A 245 12.73 6.52 5.97
N PHE A 246 12.61 5.26 5.54
CA PHE A 246 11.57 4.36 6.04
C PHE A 246 11.64 4.15 7.55
N LEU A 247 12.85 4.07 8.10
CA LEU A 247 13.07 3.93 9.54
C LEU A 247 12.96 5.25 10.31
N SER A 248 12.79 6.39 9.62
CA SER A 248 12.71 7.71 10.27
C SER A 248 11.49 7.86 11.19
N ILE A 249 10.42 7.10 10.91
CA ILE A 249 9.20 7.02 11.73
C ILE A 249 9.46 6.45 13.12
N LEU A 250 10.56 5.71 13.29
CA LEU A 250 10.95 5.12 14.56
C LEU A 250 11.85 6.09 15.35
N PRO A 251 11.79 6.03 16.70
CA PRO A 251 12.75 6.71 17.56
C PRO A 251 14.20 6.38 17.16
N ALA A 252 15.09 7.37 17.19
CA ALA A 252 16.45 7.25 16.66
C ALA A 252 17.23 6.03 17.18
N LYS A 253 17.03 5.66 18.46
CA LYS A 253 17.69 4.52 19.11
C LYS A 253 17.24 3.16 18.56
N LEU A 254 16.03 3.04 18.02
CA LEU A 254 15.49 1.79 17.48
C LEU A 254 15.88 1.55 16.02
N ARG A 255 16.23 2.62 15.27
CA ARG A 255 16.49 2.55 13.82
C ARG A 255 17.55 1.51 13.44
N PRO A 256 18.73 1.42 14.10
CA PRO A 256 19.74 0.43 13.71
C PRO A 256 19.25 -1.01 13.87
N MET A 257 18.52 -1.29 14.95
CA MET A 257 17.98 -2.62 15.26
C MET A 257 16.85 -3.03 14.31
N SER A 258 16.16 -2.07 13.71
CA SER A 258 15.04 -2.32 12.79
C SER A 258 15.47 -2.44 11.32
N LYS A 259 16.72 -2.12 10.94
CA LYS A 259 17.22 -2.28 9.56
C LYS A 259 17.01 -3.69 8.97
N PRO A 260 17.26 -4.79 9.71
CA PRO A 260 17.02 -6.14 9.19
C PRO A 260 15.58 -6.40 8.75
N ALA A 261 14.59 -5.66 9.27
CA ALA A 261 13.20 -5.80 8.85
C ALA A 261 12.97 -5.32 7.40
N ILE A 262 13.67 -4.25 6.98
CA ILE A 262 13.62 -3.78 5.59
C ILE A 262 14.29 -4.80 4.66
N TYR A 263 15.42 -5.37 5.10
CA TYR A 263 16.09 -6.42 4.33
C TYR A 263 15.19 -7.65 4.22
N ALA A 264 14.50 -8.05 5.28
CA ALA A 264 13.60 -9.20 5.26
C ALA A 264 12.41 -9.07 4.28
N LEU A 265 12.01 -7.84 3.93
CA LEU A 265 11.02 -7.60 2.86
C LEU A 265 11.62 -7.76 1.44
N CYS A 266 12.94 -7.71 1.30
CA CYS A 266 13.62 -7.78 0.02
C CYS A 266 13.92 -9.24 -0.38
N PRO A 267 13.47 -9.71 -1.56
CA PRO A 267 13.87 -11.01 -2.09
C PRO A 267 15.40 -11.15 -2.25
N PRO A 268 15.95 -12.38 -2.28
CA PRO A 268 17.40 -12.60 -2.33
C PRO A 268 18.11 -11.85 -3.46
N ARG A 269 17.54 -11.83 -4.68
CA ARG A 269 18.10 -11.11 -5.83
C ARG A 269 18.21 -9.61 -5.56
N LEU A 270 17.13 -9.01 -5.02
CA LEU A 270 17.08 -7.59 -4.66
C LEU A 270 18.13 -7.27 -3.58
N ARG A 271 18.23 -8.10 -2.53
CA ARG A 271 19.24 -7.89 -1.47
C ARG A 271 20.66 -7.92 -2.00
N LYS A 272 20.99 -8.91 -2.83
CA LYS A 272 22.30 -9.03 -3.46
C LYS A 272 22.62 -7.82 -4.34
N ALA A 273 21.67 -7.38 -5.16
CA ALA A 273 21.84 -6.22 -6.03
C ALA A 273 21.94 -4.88 -5.26
N MET A 274 21.33 -4.79 -4.08
CA MET A 274 21.40 -3.62 -3.21
C MET A 274 22.59 -3.64 -2.24
N GLY A 275 23.37 -4.73 -2.21
CA GLY A 275 24.46 -4.92 -1.24
C GLY A 275 23.98 -5.05 0.20
N PHE A 276 22.75 -5.50 0.42
CA PHE A 276 22.19 -5.66 1.76
C PHE A 276 22.59 -7.00 2.37
N PRO A 277 22.85 -7.05 3.69
CA PRO A 277 23.17 -8.29 4.37
C PRO A 277 21.96 -9.23 4.42
N ASP A 278 22.23 -10.51 4.61
CA ASP A 278 21.20 -11.52 4.82
C ASP A 278 20.53 -11.32 6.19
N PRO A 279 19.20 -11.06 6.23
CA PRO A 279 18.48 -11.03 7.50
C PRO A 279 18.30 -12.46 8.05
N PRO A 280 18.09 -12.62 9.37
CA PRO A 280 17.77 -13.93 9.94
C PRO A 280 16.54 -14.54 9.26
N THR A 281 16.61 -15.81 8.86
CA THR A 281 15.51 -16.52 8.17
C THR A 281 14.19 -16.44 8.96
N LEU A 282 14.27 -16.56 10.29
CA LEU A 282 13.09 -16.44 11.15
C LEU A 282 12.43 -15.07 11.02
N LEU A 283 13.20 -13.98 10.88
CA LEU A 283 12.64 -12.64 10.69
C LEU A 283 11.88 -12.52 9.37
N VAL A 284 12.40 -13.12 8.30
CA VAL A 284 11.71 -13.17 6.98
C VAL A 284 10.36 -13.86 7.11
N VAL A 285 10.33 -15.02 7.78
CA VAL A 285 9.10 -15.79 8.01
C VAL A 285 8.10 -15.01 8.86
N LEU A 286 8.57 -14.38 9.94
CA LEU A 286 7.70 -13.60 10.83
C LEU A 286 7.08 -12.38 10.13
N ILE A 287 7.85 -11.66 9.31
CA ILE A 287 7.33 -10.52 8.55
C ILE A 287 6.30 -10.99 7.52
N ASP A 288 6.60 -12.03 6.74
CA ASP A 288 5.64 -12.61 5.78
C ASP A 288 4.34 -13.06 6.47
N ALA A 289 4.46 -13.78 7.59
CA ALA A 289 3.32 -14.23 8.38
C ALA A 289 2.51 -13.06 8.95
N SER A 290 3.17 -12.00 9.42
CA SER A 290 2.50 -10.81 9.97
C SER A 290 1.65 -10.08 8.92
N LEU A 291 2.14 -9.96 7.68
CA LEU A 291 1.39 -9.33 6.59
C LEU A 291 0.21 -10.19 6.15
N LYS A 292 0.38 -11.52 6.09
CA LYS A 292 -0.74 -12.45 5.85
C LYS A 292 -1.80 -12.37 6.94
N LEU A 293 -1.38 -12.35 8.21
CA LEU A 293 -2.27 -12.21 9.34
C LEU A 293 -3.02 -10.88 9.32
N ALA A 294 -2.35 -9.78 8.93
CA ALA A 294 -3.00 -8.49 8.72
C ALA A 294 -4.09 -8.57 7.63
N GLY A 295 -3.84 -9.29 6.53
CA GLY A 295 -4.86 -9.58 5.50
C GLY A 295 -6.08 -10.31 6.05
N TYR A 296 -5.88 -11.37 6.84
CA TYR A 296 -6.98 -12.09 7.51
C TYR A 296 -7.72 -11.24 8.53
N PHE A 297 -6.99 -10.43 9.31
CA PHE A 297 -7.58 -9.48 10.25
C PHE A 297 -8.50 -8.49 9.51
N VAL A 298 -8.02 -7.90 8.41
CA VAL A 298 -8.86 -7.05 7.56
C VAL A 298 -10.09 -7.81 7.09
N ARG A 299 -9.91 -9.04 6.55
CA ARG A 299 -11.00 -9.86 5.99
C ARG A 299 -12.15 -10.06 6.98
N TYR A 300 -11.84 -10.49 8.19
CA TYR A 300 -12.85 -10.97 9.14
C TYR A 300 -13.25 -9.95 10.20
N LEU A 301 -12.39 -8.98 10.50
CA LEU A 301 -12.54 -8.08 11.64
C LEU A 301 -12.64 -6.60 11.26
N MET A 302 -12.46 -6.23 9.99
CA MET A 302 -12.63 -4.85 9.55
C MET A 302 -13.79 -4.70 8.57
N PRO A 303 -14.65 -3.67 8.74
CA PRO A 303 -15.66 -3.33 7.74
C PRO A 303 -15.00 -2.88 6.44
N PRO A 304 -15.63 -3.14 5.28
CA PRO A 304 -15.12 -2.68 3.99
C PRO A 304 -15.02 -1.15 3.96
N SER A 305 -14.01 -0.64 3.28
CA SER A 305 -13.84 0.81 3.13
C SER A 305 -14.99 1.38 2.30
N ARG A 306 -15.65 2.43 2.81
CA ARG A 306 -16.73 3.09 2.09
C ARG A 306 -16.22 4.06 1.01
N MET A 307 -15.05 4.65 1.24
CA MET A 307 -14.47 5.67 0.36
C MET A 307 -12.96 5.47 0.20
N PRO A 308 -12.41 5.76 -0.98
CA PRO A 308 -10.97 5.83 -1.19
C PRO A 308 -10.31 6.83 -0.23
N LYS A 309 -9.20 6.43 0.40
CA LYS A 309 -8.36 7.31 1.24
C LYS A 309 -7.26 7.92 0.38
N PHE A 310 -7.50 9.15 -0.04
CA PHE A 310 -6.61 9.94 -0.88
C PHE A 310 -5.65 10.80 -0.08
N ARG A 311 -4.46 11.03 -0.63
CA ARG A 311 -3.51 12.01 -0.10
C ARG A 311 -3.79 13.40 -0.67
N THR A 312 -4.21 13.52 -1.92
CA THR A 312 -4.50 14.81 -2.54
C THR A 312 -5.87 15.34 -2.10
N SER A 313 -5.97 16.67 -2.03
CA SER A 313 -7.25 17.36 -1.81
C SER A 313 -8.14 17.26 -3.05
N ARG A 314 -9.46 17.13 -2.85
CA ARG A 314 -10.47 17.23 -3.93
C ARG A 314 -11.00 18.65 -4.14
N GLU A 315 -10.54 19.60 -3.33
CA GLU A 315 -10.86 21.04 -3.41
C GLU A 315 -9.56 21.82 -3.73
N PRO A 316 -9.60 22.93 -4.50
CA PRO A 316 -10.75 23.55 -5.19
C PRO A 316 -11.01 22.99 -6.60
N VAL A 317 -12.17 23.33 -7.18
CA VAL A 317 -12.70 22.81 -8.47
C VAL A 317 -12.07 23.49 -9.70
N ALA A 318 -11.56 24.72 -9.55
CA ALA A 318 -10.89 25.46 -10.61
C ALA A 318 -9.37 25.43 -10.37
N VAL A 319 -8.65 24.58 -11.11
CA VAL A 319 -7.25 24.28 -10.82
C VAL A 319 -6.39 24.48 -12.06
N SER A 320 -5.54 25.51 -12.02
CA SER A 320 -4.35 25.59 -12.85
C SER A 320 -3.20 24.81 -12.20
N LYS A 321 -2.16 24.45 -12.97
CA LYS A 321 -0.91 23.86 -12.46
C LYS A 321 -0.21 24.67 -11.34
N ASN A 322 -0.55 25.95 -11.20
CA ASN A 322 0.00 26.88 -10.21
C ASN A 322 -0.92 27.10 -9.00
N THR A 323 -2.03 26.37 -8.91
CA THR A 323 -2.91 26.43 -7.74
C THR A 323 -2.18 25.85 -6.54
N LEU A 324 -2.28 26.53 -5.41
CA LEU A 324 -1.72 26.05 -4.15
C LEU A 324 -2.62 24.95 -3.58
N LEU A 325 -2.04 23.76 -3.38
CA LEU A 325 -2.72 22.53 -2.96
C LEU A 325 -2.13 22.03 -1.65
N TYR A 326 -2.90 21.27 -0.88
CA TYR A 326 -2.47 20.77 0.42
C TYR A 326 -2.66 19.26 0.52
N PRO A 327 -1.63 18.50 0.94
CA PRO A 327 -1.77 17.07 1.19
C PRO A 327 -2.59 16.83 2.46
N LYS A 328 -3.48 15.85 2.44
CA LYS A 328 -4.30 15.45 3.60
C LYS A 328 -3.49 14.78 4.70
N PHE A 329 -2.36 14.17 4.36
CA PHE A 329 -1.44 13.53 5.30
C PHE A 329 -0.01 13.49 4.76
N ASN A 330 0.94 13.28 5.67
CA ASN A 330 2.37 13.17 5.37
C ASN A 330 2.88 11.78 5.83
N PRO A 331 3.41 10.93 4.94
CA PRO A 331 3.92 9.60 5.29
C PRO A 331 5.13 9.62 6.22
N PHE A 332 5.99 10.64 6.06
CA PHE A 332 7.22 10.81 6.83
C PHE A 332 7.29 12.23 7.37
N ASN A 333 8.20 13.06 6.84
CA ASN A 333 8.34 14.46 7.21
C ASN A 333 7.19 15.28 6.64
N LYS A 334 6.87 16.39 7.29
CA LYS A 334 5.89 17.33 6.78
C LYS A 334 6.54 18.29 5.76
N THR A 335 6.90 17.75 4.59
CA THR A 335 7.63 18.49 3.54
C THR A 335 6.81 19.67 2.98
N TYR A 336 5.49 19.51 2.91
CA TYR A 336 4.56 20.43 2.26
C TYR A 336 3.48 20.95 3.23
N GLU A 337 3.87 21.36 4.44
CA GLU A 337 2.94 22.02 5.41
C GLU A 337 2.29 23.27 4.83
N ASN A 338 3.07 24.05 4.07
CA ASN A 338 2.61 25.29 3.43
C ASN A 338 1.97 25.07 2.05
N GLY A 339 1.66 23.81 1.71
CA GLY A 339 1.14 23.42 0.40
C GLY A 339 2.20 23.26 -0.68
N TYR A 340 1.76 22.83 -1.86
CA TYR A 340 2.57 22.63 -3.06
C TYR A 340 1.81 23.09 -4.30
N LYS A 341 2.54 23.38 -5.38
CA LYS A 341 1.98 23.49 -6.73
C LYS A 341 2.50 22.33 -7.56
N ILE A 342 1.67 21.80 -8.46
CA ILE A 342 2.08 20.69 -9.34
C ILE A 342 3.33 21.08 -10.15
N SER A 343 3.40 22.33 -10.63
CA SER A 343 4.55 22.86 -11.36
C SER A 343 5.87 22.90 -10.56
N GLU A 344 5.80 22.89 -9.23
CA GLU A 344 6.95 23.00 -8.34
C GLU A 344 7.44 21.63 -7.79
N LEU A 345 6.66 20.56 -7.99
CA LEU A 345 7.04 19.21 -7.56
C LEU A 345 8.30 18.73 -8.28
N GLY A 346 9.26 18.16 -7.55
CA GLY A 346 10.52 17.66 -8.08
C GLY A 346 11.74 18.51 -7.70
N PRO A 347 12.91 18.26 -8.35
CA PRO A 347 14.18 18.89 -8.01
C PRO A 347 14.11 20.42 -8.05
N GLU A 348 14.76 21.07 -7.09
CA GLU A 348 14.75 22.54 -6.95
C GLU A 348 15.26 23.27 -8.20
N CYS A 349 16.30 22.73 -8.83
CA CYS A 349 16.86 23.26 -10.07
C CYS A 349 15.89 23.23 -11.25
N LEU A 350 14.78 22.49 -11.16
CA LEU A 350 13.78 22.32 -12.20
C LEU A 350 12.44 23.03 -11.88
N ARG A 351 12.39 23.88 -10.85
CA ARG A 351 11.16 24.59 -10.43
C ARG A 351 10.88 25.88 -11.22
N SER A 352 11.90 26.53 -11.76
CA SER A 352 11.81 27.89 -12.30
C SER A 352 11.40 27.99 -13.78
N CYS A 353 11.01 26.90 -14.43
CA CYS A 353 10.73 26.93 -15.87
C CYS A 353 9.24 27.15 -16.17
N PRO A 354 8.88 28.15 -17.02
CA PRO A 354 7.52 28.29 -17.53
C PRO A 354 7.22 27.14 -18.48
N MET A 355 6.69 26.04 -17.93
CA MET A 355 5.98 25.05 -18.74
C MET A 355 4.92 25.80 -19.53
N SER A 356 4.88 25.62 -20.86
CA SER A 356 4.06 26.40 -21.81
C SER A 356 2.70 26.75 -21.23
N GLY A 357 2.41 28.05 -21.19
CA GLY A 357 1.07 28.56 -20.90
C GLY A 357 0.09 28.08 -21.95
N ASN A 358 -1.18 27.99 -21.55
CA ASN A 358 -2.33 27.80 -22.42
C ASN A 358 -2.10 28.45 -23.79
N LYS A 359 -1.99 27.63 -24.84
CA LYS A 359 -2.32 28.02 -26.20
C LYS A 359 -3.39 27.08 -26.70
#